data_AF-A0A3E4QPC8-F1
#
_entry.id   AF-A0A3E4QPC8-F1
#
_cell.length_a   1.000
_cell.length_b   1.000
_cell.length_c   1.000
_cell.angle_alpha   90.00
_cell.angle_beta   90.00
_cell.angle_gamma   90.00
#
_symmetry.space_group_name_H-M   'P 1'
#
loop_
_entity.id
_entity.type
_entity.pdbx_description
1 polymer ?
#
loop_
_entity_poly.entity_id
_entity_poly.type
_entity_poly.pdbx_seq_one_letter_code
_entity_poly.pdbx_strand_id
1 'polypeptide(L)'
;MGLRSWLRERARRSSERHQVAEAREVKAKEAPRPREIAPGFAEDEWQELPAYIPVDPEEHRVACVIAAAIAAGDRPESEMKIRRVSMANPEYRRVACIATAIGAGALEESSFKVRRIYKKKDMEKDYAA
;
A
#
# COMPACT_ATOMS: atom_id res chain seq x y z
N MET A 1 -26.76 35.21 42.44
CA MET A 1 -26.23 35.10 41.06
C MET A 1 -25.85 36.49 40.57
N GLY A 2 -24.57 36.89 40.71
CA GLY A 2 -24.15 38.29 40.53
C GLY A 2 -23.35 38.54 39.25
N LEU A 3 -23.38 39.77 38.72
CA LEU A 3 -22.66 40.17 37.49
C LEU A 3 -21.16 39.81 37.49
N ARG A 4 -20.52 39.74 38.66
CA ARG A 4 -19.10 39.40 38.82
C ARG A 4 -18.79 37.91 38.59
N SER A 5 -19.76 37.00 38.74
CA SER A 5 -19.58 35.60 38.33
C SER A 5 -19.78 35.45 36.83
N TRP A 6 -20.75 36.17 36.27
CA TRP A 6 -21.02 36.19 34.82
C TRP A 6 -19.84 36.73 34.00
N LEU A 7 -19.17 37.80 34.46
CA LEU A 7 -17.97 38.35 33.80
C LEU A 7 -16.79 37.36 33.81
N ARG A 8 -16.58 36.61 34.90
CA ARG A 8 -15.53 35.58 34.99
C ARG A 8 -15.81 34.39 34.09
N GLU A 9 -17.06 33.94 34.03
CA GLU A 9 -17.52 32.87 33.12
C GLU A 9 -17.27 33.24 31.65
N ARG A 10 -17.48 34.52 31.30
CA ARG A 10 -17.28 35.03 29.95
C ARG A 10 -15.80 35.15 29.58
N ALA A 11 -14.96 35.60 30.52
CA ALA A 11 -13.50 35.65 30.34
C ALA A 11 -12.90 34.24 30.14
N ARG A 12 -13.34 33.26 30.92
CA ARG A 12 -12.90 31.86 30.81
C ARG A 12 -13.32 31.23 29.47
N ARG A 13 -14.56 31.46 29.04
CA ARG A 13 -15.02 31.01 27.71
C ARG A 13 -14.30 31.71 26.56
N SER A 14 -13.86 32.96 26.73
CA SER A 14 -13.04 33.63 25.71
C SER A 14 -11.62 33.09 25.65
N SER A 15 -10.98 32.76 26.78
CA SER A 15 -9.64 32.15 26.76
C SER A 15 -9.67 30.73 26.19
N GLU A 16 -10.69 29.93 26.52
CA GLU A 16 -10.88 28.60 25.92
C GLU A 16 -11.09 28.69 24.41
N ARG A 17 -11.86 29.67 23.92
CA ARG A 17 -12.01 29.89 22.47
C ARG A 17 -10.71 30.31 21.79
N HIS A 18 -9.90 31.16 22.41
CA HIS A 18 -8.59 31.54 21.88
C HIS A 18 -7.63 30.35 21.86
N GLN A 19 -7.58 29.55 22.92
CA GLN A 19 -6.75 28.34 22.97
C GLN A 19 -7.17 27.30 21.92
N VAL A 20 -8.47 27.12 21.70
CA VAL A 20 -9.00 26.23 20.66
C VAL A 20 -8.72 26.79 19.26
N ALA A 21 -8.77 28.11 19.07
CA ALA A 21 -8.43 28.76 17.81
C ALA A 21 -6.92 28.65 17.52
N GLU A 22 -6.05 28.92 18.50
CA GLU A 22 -4.60 28.75 18.40
C GLU A 22 -4.23 27.29 18.11
N ALA A 23 -4.83 26.32 18.80
CA ALA A 23 -4.60 24.90 18.52
C ALA A 23 -5.08 24.48 17.12
N ARG A 24 -6.16 25.08 16.61
CA ARG A 24 -6.63 24.86 15.23
C ARG A 24 -5.72 25.52 14.21
N GLU A 25 -5.18 26.70 14.49
CA GLU A 25 -4.22 27.38 13.63
C GLU A 25 -2.87 26.67 13.56
N VAL A 26 -2.38 26.13 14.68
CA VAL A 26 -1.16 25.29 14.72
C VAL A 26 -1.38 24.02 13.90
N LYS A 27 -2.56 23.38 14.04
CA LYS A 27 -2.93 22.20 13.24
C LYS A 27 -3.17 22.51 11.76
N ALA A 28 -3.54 23.74 11.41
CA ALA A 28 -3.75 24.18 10.03
C ALA A 28 -2.46 24.66 9.34
N LYS A 29 -1.45 25.07 10.11
CA LYS A 29 -0.11 25.45 9.60
C LYS A 29 0.83 24.25 9.43
N GLU A 30 0.51 23.11 10.03
CA GLU A 30 1.16 21.84 9.70
C GLU A 30 0.80 21.47 8.26
N ALA A 31 1.77 21.55 7.35
CA ALA A 31 1.63 21.03 5.99
C ALA A 31 1.11 19.58 6.07
N PRO A 32 0.21 19.15 5.17
CA PRO A 32 -0.26 17.77 5.18
C PRO A 32 0.96 16.85 5.15
N ARG A 33 1.09 16.00 6.17
CA ARG A 33 2.17 15.01 6.22
C ARG A 33 2.16 14.24 4.90
N PRO A 34 3.32 14.11 4.22
CA PRO A 34 3.42 13.24 3.06
C PRO A 34 2.82 11.89 3.39
N ARG A 35 2.09 11.30 2.45
CA ARG A 35 1.57 9.95 2.67
C ARG A 35 2.75 9.01 2.82
N GLU A 36 2.67 8.10 3.78
CA GLU A 36 3.73 7.14 4.09
C GLU A 36 3.23 5.72 3.85
N ILE A 37 4.07 4.87 3.26
CA ILE A 37 3.77 3.43 3.08
C ILE A 37 4.03 2.62 4.36
N ALA A 38 4.94 3.12 5.20
CA ALA A 38 5.31 2.63 6.52
C ALA A 38 5.97 3.77 7.30
N PRO A 39 6.06 3.72 8.64
CA PRO A 39 6.65 4.80 9.43
C PRO A 39 8.05 5.20 8.93
N GLY A 40 8.20 6.43 8.47
CA GLY A 40 9.47 6.96 7.94
C GLY A 40 9.76 6.61 6.47
N PHE A 41 8.80 6.04 5.74
CA PHE A 41 8.92 5.72 4.31
C PHE A 41 7.87 6.48 3.50
N ALA A 42 8.29 7.56 2.85
CA ALA A 42 7.41 8.42 2.06
C ALA A 42 6.91 7.73 0.78
N GLU A 43 5.62 7.80 0.48
CA GLU A 43 4.98 7.09 -0.64
C GLU A 43 5.52 7.50 -2.01
N ASP A 44 5.97 8.74 -2.15
CA ASP A 44 6.54 9.30 -3.38
C ASP A 44 7.91 8.70 -3.73
N GLU A 45 8.69 8.24 -2.76
CA GLU A 45 10.01 7.63 -2.99
C GLU A 45 9.95 6.14 -3.35
N TRP A 46 8.81 5.48 -3.14
CA TRP A 46 8.66 4.03 -3.28
C TRP A 46 7.62 3.66 -4.31
N GLN A 47 7.86 2.55 -5.01
CA GLN A 47 6.94 1.95 -5.96
C GLN A 47 6.60 0.53 -5.52
N GLU A 48 5.32 0.18 -5.53
CA GLU A 48 4.91 -1.19 -5.25
C GLU A 48 5.38 -2.13 -6.35
N LEU A 49 6.06 -3.22 -5.95
CA LEU A 49 6.51 -4.27 -6.83
C LEU A 49 5.34 -5.23 -7.06
N PRO A 50 4.88 -5.46 -8.31
CA PRO A 50 3.75 -6.35 -8.56
C PRO A 50 4.15 -7.82 -8.36
N ALA A 51 3.23 -8.62 -7.83
CA ALA A 51 3.44 -10.05 -7.65
C ALA A 51 3.49 -10.85 -8.97
N TYR A 52 2.86 -10.32 -10.03
CA TYR A 52 2.82 -10.91 -11.36
C TYR A 52 3.15 -9.86 -12.41
N ILE A 53 3.92 -10.25 -13.42
CA ILE A 53 4.29 -9.41 -14.56
C ILE A 53 3.57 -9.95 -15.79
N PRO A 54 2.92 -9.09 -16.60
CA PRO A 54 2.33 -9.51 -17.87
C PRO A 54 3.41 -10.08 -18.79
N VAL A 55 3.07 -11.14 -19.51
CA VAL A 55 3.94 -11.77 -20.50
C VAL A 55 3.19 -11.96 -21.81
N ASP A 56 3.93 -12.14 -22.90
CA ASP A 56 3.33 -12.49 -24.18
C ASP A 56 2.66 -13.88 -24.09
N PRO A 57 1.36 -14.00 -24.36
CA PRO A 57 0.67 -15.28 -24.41
C PRO A 57 1.24 -16.23 -25.47
N GLU A 58 1.78 -15.72 -26.59
CA GLU A 58 2.32 -16.56 -27.66
C GLU A 58 3.58 -17.29 -27.22
N GLU A 59 4.48 -16.60 -26.49
CA GLU A 59 5.65 -17.22 -25.87
C GLU A 59 5.29 -18.27 -24.81
N HIS A 60 4.06 -18.22 -24.28
CA HIS A 60 3.56 -19.08 -23.21
C HIS A 60 2.40 -19.99 -23.67
N ARG A 61 2.29 -20.25 -24.98
CA ARG A 61 1.17 -20.97 -25.59
C ARG A 61 0.90 -22.34 -24.96
N VAL A 62 1.94 -23.07 -24.56
CA VAL A 62 1.80 -24.39 -23.91
C VAL A 62 0.98 -24.28 -22.62
N ALA A 63 1.27 -23.28 -21.77
CA ALA A 63 0.52 -23.06 -20.54
C ALA A 63 -0.94 -22.67 -20.83
N CYS A 64 -1.17 -21.87 -21.88
CA CYS A 64 -2.52 -21.49 -22.32
C CYS A 64 -3.34 -22.70 -22.75
N VAL A 65 -2.77 -23.59 -23.58
CA VAL A 65 -3.47 -24.79 -24.06
C VAL A 65 -3.79 -25.74 -22.90
N ILE A 66 -2.84 -25.96 -21.99
CA ILE A 66 -3.06 -26.80 -20.80
C ILE A 66 -4.18 -26.22 -19.93
N ALA A 67 -4.14 -24.91 -19.64
CA ALA A 67 -5.16 -24.24 -18.86
C ALA A 67 -6.55 -24.35 -19.51
N ALA A 68 -6.62 -24.14 -20.83
CA ALA A 68 -7.87 -24.28 -21.59
C ALA A 68 -8.39 -25.72 -21.58
N ALA A 69 -7.53 -26.72 -21.73
CA ALA A 69 -7.92 -28.13 -21.70
C ALA A 69 -8.46 -28.56 -20.33
N ILE A 70 -7.78 -28.16 -19.23
CA ILE A 70 -8.25 -28.41 -17.86
C ILE A 70 -9.62 -27.74 -17.66
N ALA A 71 -9.74 -26.48 -18.08
CA ALA A 71 -10.97 -25.71 -17.93
C ALA A 71 -12.14 -26.31 -18.73
N ALA A 72 -11.88 -26.80 -19.96
CA ALA A 72 -12.88 -27.47 -20.79
C ALA A 72 -13.28 -28.84 -20.20
N GLY A 73 -12.35 -29.55 -19.57
CA GLY A 73 -12.64 -30.79 -18.85
C GLY A 73 -13.54 -30.56 -17.61
N ASP A 74 -13.30 -29.49 -16.87
CA ASP A 74 -14.09 -29.12 -15.68
C ASP A 74 -15.47 -28.55 -16.03
N ARG A 75 -15.57 -27.79 -17.13
CA ARG A 75 -16.81 -27.15 -17.59
C ARG A 75 -17.03 -27.38 -19.10
N PRO A 76 -17.52 -28.55 -19.51
CA PRO A 76 -17.62 -28.93 -20.92
C PRO A 76 -18.63 -28.13 -21.73
N GLU A 77 -19.65 -27.56 -21.08
CA GLU A 77 -20.69 -26.74 -21.74
C GLU A 77 -20.35 -25.24 -21.78
N SER A 78 -19.13 -24.84 -21.41
CA SER A 78 -18.73 -23.43 -21.33
C SER A 78 -17.63 -23.08 -22.34
N GLU A 79 -17.67 -21.86 -22.87
CA GLU A 79 -16.58 -21.30 -23.68
C GLU A 79 -15.57 -20.59 -22.77
N MET A 80 -14.31 -21.03 -22.78
CA MET A 80 -13.21 -20.41 -22.03
C MET A 80 -12.35 -19.54 -22.95
N LYS A 81 -12.17 -18.26 -22.59
CA LYS A 81 -11.30 -17.31 -23.30
C LYS A 81 -10.21 -16.81 -22.38
N ILE A 82 -8.95 -17.08 -22.74
CA ILE A 82 -7.79 -16.55 -22.03
C ILE A 82 -7.62 -15.08 -22.41
N ARG A 83 -7.73 -14.19 -21.41
CA ARG A 83 -7.65 -12.72 -21.62
C ARG A 83 -6.27 -12.14 -21.36
N ARG A 84 -5.52 -12.76 -20.45
CA ARG A 84 -4.18 -12.30 -20.04
C ARG A 84 -3.37 -13.46 -19.52
N VAL A 85 -2.08 -13.41 -19.77
CA VAL A 85 -1.09 -14.33 -19.19
C VAL A 85 -0.13 -13.48 -18.38
N SER A 86 0.27 -13.98 -17.22
CA SER A 86 1.21 -13.28 -16.35
C SER A 86 2.09 -14.30 -15.67
N MET A 87 3.38 -14.01 -15.58
CA MET A 87 4.32 -14.82 -14.83
C MET A 87 4.48 -14.24 -13.42
N ALA A 88 4.77 -15.10 -12.44
CA ALA A 88 5.14 -14.62 -11.12
C ALA A 88 6.42 -13.79 -11.21
N ASN A 89 6.41 -12.62 -10.58
CA ASN A 89 7.57 -11.74 -10.56
C ASN A 89 8.70 -12.42 -9.74
N PRO A 90 9.86 -12.73 -10.36
CA PRO A 90 10.94 -13.41 -9.66
C PRO A 90 11.55 -12.57 -8.53
N GLU A 91 11.58 -11.24 -8.69
CA GLU A 91 12.05 -10.31 -7.65
C GLU A 91 11.09 -10.31 -6.46
N TYR A 92 9.78 -10.19 -6.72
CA TYR A 92 8.75 -10.25 -5.68
C TYR A 92 8.81 -11.57 -4.91
N ARG A 93 8.90 -12.70 -5.61
CA ARG A 93 8.97 -14.02 -5.00
C ARG A 93 10.21 -14.16 -4.10
N ARG A 94 11.36 -13.68 -4.56
CA ARG A 94 12.61 -13.73 -3.79
C ARG A 94 12.50 -12.92 -2.51
N VAL A 95 12.06 -11.67 -2.60
CA VAL A 95 11.91 -10.79 -1.43
C VAL A 95 10.84 -11.32 -0.47
N ALA A 96 9.72 -11.82 -0.98
CA ALA A 96 8.67 -12.43 -0.16
C ALA A 96 9.19 -13.64 0.63
N CYS A 97 10.00 -14.49 -0.02
CA CYS A 97 10.59 -15.66 0.61
C CYS A 97 11.57 -15.25 1.73
N ILE A 98 12.46 -14.29 1.46
CA ILE A 98 13.41 -13.77 2.44
C ILE A 98 12.68 -13.14 3.63
N ALA A 99 11.70 -12.27 3.38
CA ALA A 99 10.95 -11.60 4.44
C ALA A 99 10.20 -12.61 5.33
N THR A 100 9.57 -13.62 4.72
CA THR A 100 8.88 -14.67 5.46
C THR A 100 9.86 -15.51 6.28
N ALA A 101 11.02 -15.84 5.74
CA ALA A 101 12.05 -16.60 6.46
C ALA A 101 12.59 -15.83 7.67
N ILE A 102 12.84 -14.53 7.52
CA ILE A 102 13.26 -13.67 8.64
C ILE A 102 12.17 -13.60 9.70
N GLY A 103 10.90 -13.41 9.29
CA GLY A 103 9.78 -13.38 10.20
C GLY A 103 9.62 -14.68 10.98
N ALA A 104 9.66 -15.82 10.29
CA ALA A 104 9.58 -17.15 10.90
C ALA A 104 10.74 -17.41 11.87
N GLY A 105 11.95 -16.93 11.57
CA GLY A 105 13.10 -17.05 12.47
C GLY A 105 13.02 -16.12 13.69
N ALA A 106 12.35 -14.97 13.59
CA ALA A 106 12.20 -14.04 14.71
C ALA A 106 11.06 -14.44 15.67
N LEU A 107 10.02 -15.09 15.16
CA LEU A 107 8.83 -15.47 15.92
C LEU A 107 8.37 -16.88 15.48
N GLU A 108 8.90 -17.89 16.16
CA GLU A 108 8.77 -19.32 15.78
C GLU A 108 7.33 -19.84 15.76
N GLU A 109 6.47 -19.35 16.66
CA GLU A 109 5.06 -19.76 16.74
C GLU A 109 4.12 -18.90 15.86
N SER A 110 4.68 -17.98 15.07
CA SER A 110 3.90 -17.05 14.25
C SER A 110 3.88 -17.43 12.77
N SER A 111 2.75 -17.13 12.12
CA SER A 111 2.64 -17.22 10.66
C SER A 111 2.59 -15.83 10.04
N PHE A 112 3.40 -15.61 9.01
CA PHE A 112 3.49 -14.32 8.32
C PHE A 112 2.92 -14.43 6.91
N LYS A 113 2.18 -13.39 6.51
CA LYS A 113 1.71 -13.21 5.13
C LYS A 113 2.23 -11.89 4.59
N VAL A 114 3.14 -11.96 3.62
CA VAL A 114 3.60 -10.78 2.87
C VAL A 114 2.44 -10.24 2.05
N ARG A 115 2.00 -9.02 2.35
CA ARG A 115 0.89 -8.36 1.64
C ARG A 115 1.36 -7.53 0.46
N ARG A 116 2.43 -6.77 0.63
CA ARG A 116 2.98 -5.83 -0.35
C ARG A 116 4.49 -5.78 -0.23
N ILE A 117 5.16 -5.55 -1.35
CA ILE A 117 6.60 -5.34 -1.43
C ILE A 117 6.81 -4.05 -2.21
N TYR A 118 7.74 -3.23 -1.75
CA TYR A 118 8.06 -1.96 -2.36
C TYR A 118 9.52 -1.91 -2.77
N LYS A 119 9.80 -1.23 -3.87
CA LYS A 119 11.14 -0.91 -4.35
C LYS A 119 11.29 0.61 -4.38
N LYS A 120 12.46 1.11 -3.98
CA LYS A 120 12.75 2.55 -4.07
C LYS A 120 12.79 2.96 -5.55
N LYS A 121 12.20 4.12 -5.88
CA LYS A 121 12.26 4.67 -7.24
C LYS A 121 13.69 5.08 -7.55
N ASP A 122 14.19 4.67 -8.71
CA ASP A 122 15.50 5.11 -9.20
C ASP A 122 15.38 6.57 -9.65
N MET A 123 15.90 7.54 -8.88
CA MET A 123 15.80 8.98 -9.19
C MET A 123 16.74 9.45 -10.32
N GLU A 124 17.45 8.55 -11.00
CA GLU A 124 18.54 8.88 -11.95
C GLU A 124 18.21 8.71 -13.44
N LYS A 125 17.03 8.21 -13.83
CA LYS A 125 16.74 7.90 -15.26
C LYS A 125 15.83 8.88 -16.01
N ASP A 126 15.32 9.92 -15.36
CA ASP A 126 14.43 10.90 -16.01
C ASP A 126 15.16 12.10 -16.67
N TYR A 127 16.50 12.09 -16.75
CA TYR A 127 17.30 13.19 -17.34
C TYR A 127 17.91 12.90 -18.72
N ALA A 128 17.48 11.84 -19.42
CA ALA A 128 17.93 11.57 -20.78
C ALA A 128 16.74 11.33 -21.72
N ALA A 129 16.12 12.43 -22.17
CA ALA A 129 15.29 12.50 -23.37
C ALA A 129 15.67 13.76 -24.15
#